data_AF-A0A9W6KHT4-F1
#
_entry.id   AF-A0A9W6KHT4-F1
#
_cell.length_a   1.000
_cell.length_b   1.000
_cell.length_c   1.000
_cell.angle_alpha   90.00
_cell.angle_beta   90.00
_cell.angle_gamma   90.00
#
_symmetry.space_group_name_H-M   'P 1'
#
loop_
_entity.id
_entity.type
_entity.pdbx_description
1 polymer ?
#
loop_
_entity_poly.entity_id
_entity_poly.type
_entity_poly.pdbx_seq_one_letter_code
_entity_poly.pdbx_strand_id
1 'polypeptide(L)'
;MTILDELRADGSWRMTWSGERLERAVFRLNPDTAADRGALVQRLGADAADAQQWESALIEALLGDPAAGALRSLELHLTDFHHSARRAAEALVATAHEQLAVLYFGHDFRYLFEHQRTSTGATFDPLDRLHKGFVGDAANGLWEALPGLRELTAEGGLLFDDIDSDSLTELRLRGALLADGAVFPTRAPNLATLRLEIGPDVFGTACPPEQLEELTPAGFPRLRHLDLGRSEFDATDLDVLRTLAEAPILPQLETLRIAGLRVEAWTAGGDPIGALRGLAPAFAHLALSVAGPVAVEGTTAAVLPIVTG
;
A
#
# COMPACT_ATOMS: atom_id res chain seq x y z
N MET A 1 30.48 -15.97 -14.54
CA MET A 1 29.44 -14.95 -14.36
C MET A 1 28.38 -15.58 -13.46
N THR A 2 28.08 -14.97 -12.32
CA THR A 2 27.06 -15.52 -11.40
C THR A 2 25.65 -15.16 -11.91
N ILE A 3 24.60 -15.85 -11.43
CA ILE A 3 23.21 -15.49 -11.77
C ILE A 3 22.93 -14.03 -11.41
N LEU A 4 23.45 -13.55 -10.28
CA LEU A 4 23.28 -12.16 -9.85
C LEU A 4 23.97 -11.14 -10.78
N ASP A 5 25.07 -11.52 -11.43
CA ASP A 5 25.69 -10.69 -12.45
C ASP A 5 24.82 -10.61 -13.71
N GLU A 6 24.17 -11.71 -14.09
CA GLU A 6 23.23 -11.73 -15.22
C GLU A 6 21.95 -10.91 -14.91
N LEU A 7 21.40 -11.04 -13.70
CA LEU A 7 20.27 -10.23 -13.24
C LEU A 7 20.62 -8.74 -13.18
N ARG A 8 21.85 -8.40 -12.78
CA ARG A 8 22.34 -7.01 -12.81
C ARG A 8 22.49 -6.51 -14.26
N ALA A 9 22.96 -7.36 -15.18
CA ALA A 9 23.12 -7.02 -16.59
C ALA A 9 21.78 -6.82 -17.32
N ASP A 10 20.72 -7.53 -16.94
CA ASP A 10 19.36 -7.28 -17.44
C ASP A 10 18.84 -5.89 -17.06
N GLY A 11 19.37 -5.29 -15.99
CA GLY A 11 19.04 -3.91 -15.60
C GLY A 11 17.69 -3.73 -14.92
N SER A 12 16.88 -4.78 -14.77
CA SER A 12 15.63 -4.72 -13.98
C SER A 12 15.87 -4.66 -12.47
N TRP A 13 17.06 -5.05 -12.02
CA TRP A 13 17.45 -5.04 -10.62
C TRP A 13 18.47 -3.96 -10.30
N ARG A 14 18.18 -3.18 -9.25
CA ARG A 14 19.17 -2.33 -8.58
C ARG A 14 19.51 -2.94 -7.23
N MET A 15 20.76 -3.32 -7.05
CA MET A 15 21.24 -4.09 -5.89
C MET A 15 22.29 -3.29 -5.11
N THR A 16 22.13 -3.20 -3.79
CA THR A 16 23.12 -2.59 -2.88
C THR A 16 23.77 -3.66 -2.01
N TRP A 17 25.10 -3.65 -2.00
CA TRP A 17 25.93 -4.70 -1.41
C TRP A 17 26.76 -4.18 -0.24
N SER A 18 26.96 -5.05 0.76
CA SER A 18 27.86 -4.83 1.90
C SER A 18 28.77 -6.05 2.03
N GLY A 19 29.98 -5.94 1.46
CA GLY A 19 30.82 -7.11 1.20
C GLY A 19 30.12 -8.09 0.25
N GLU A 20 29.98 -9.35 0.69
CA GLU A 20 29.33 -10.42 -0.07
C GLU A 20 27.81 -10.54 0.20
N ARG A 21 27.24 -9.62 0.99
CA ARG A 21 25.83 -9.67 1.37
C ARG A 21 25.01 -8.66 0.58
N LEU A 22 23.89 -9.11 0.02
CA LEU A 22 22.90 -8.25 -0.61
C LEU A 22 22.01 -7.65 0.48
N GLU A 23 22.14 -6.35 0.75
CA GLU A 23 21.38 -5.69 1.82
C GLU A 23 20.09 -5.04 1.31
N ARG A 24 20.09 -4.56 0.05
CA ARG A 24 18.92 -3.91 -0.56
C ARG A 24 18.76 -4.32 -2.01
N ALA A 25 17.52 -4.53 -2.44
CA ALA A 25 17.19 -4.80 -3.83
C ALA A 25 15.92 -4.06 -4.23
N VAL A 26 15.95 -3.44 -5.42
CA VAL A 26 14.79 -2.78 -6.04
C VAL A 26 14.59 -3.41 -7.41
N PHE A 27 13.43 -4.00 -7.62
CA PHE A 27 12.99 -4.56 -8.89
C PHE A 27 12.06 -3.61 -9.61
N ARG A 28 12.38 -3.31 -10.86
CA ARG A 28 11.52 -2.65 -11.84
C ARG A 28 11.83 -3.26 -13.19
N LEU A 29 10.87 -3.90 -13.84
CA LEU A 29 11.10 -4.55 -15.13
C LEU A 29 11.61 -3.52 -16.15
N ASN A 30 12.79 -3.79 -16.73
CA ASN A 30 13.38 -2.91 -17.73
C ASN A 30 12.77 -3.21 -19.12
N PRO A 31 12.01 -2.30 -19.75
CA PRO A 31 11.42 -2.55 -21.06
C PRO A 31 12.47 -2.70 -22.16
N ASP A 32 13.65 -2.09 -22.01
CA ASP A 32 14.65 -2.00 -23.07
C ASP A 32 15.45 -3.29 -23.29
N THR A 33 15.40 -4.23 -22.34
CA THR A 33 16.15 -5.50 -22.43
C THR A 33 15.27 -6.69 -22.81
N ALA A 34 14.03 -6.46 -23.23
CA ALA A 34 13.10 -7.53 -23.62
C ALA A 34 13.66 -8.44 -24.73
N ALA A 35 14.45 -7.91 -25.67
CA ALA A 35 15.04 -8.70 -26.76
C ALA A 35 16.03 -9.77 -26.27
N ASP A 36 16.80 -9.49 -25.22
CA ASP A 36 17.85 -10.37 -24.71
C ASP A 36 17.41 -11.19 -23.48
N ARG A 37 16.32 -10.75 -22.81
CA ARG A 37 15.81 -11.35 -21.57
C ARG A 37 15.36 -12.80 -21.73
N GLY A 38 14.77 -13.17 -22.86
CA GLY A 38 14.31 -14.55 -23.09
C GLY A 38 15.41 -15.59 -22.89
N ALA A 39 16.65 -15.28 -23.31
CA ALA A 39 17.78 -16.17 -23.12
C ALA A 39 18.18 -16.31 -21.63
N LEU A 40 18.08 -15.23 -20.86
CA LEU A 40 18.29 -15.25 -19.41
C LEU A 40 17.22 -16.09 -18.72
N VAL A 41 15.94 -15.83 -19.00
CA VAL A 41 14.80 -16.56 -18.44
C VAL A 41 14.88 -18.06 -18.73
N GLN A 42 15.29 -18.43 -19.94
CA GLN A 42 15.51 -19.83 -20.30
C GLN A 42 16.59 -20.50 -19.43
N ARG A 43 17.70 -19.79 -19.14
CA ARG A 43 18.76 -20.28 -18.24
C ARG A 43 18.30 -20.38 -16.79
N LEU A 44 17.37 -19.53 -16.37
CA LEU A 44 16.70 -19.61 -15.08
C LEU A 44 15.67 -20.74 -15.01
N GLY A 45 15.44 -21.47 -16.11
CA GLY A 45 14.54 -22.63 -16.17
C GLY A 45 13.07 -22.30 -16.41
N ALA A 46 12.77 -21.06 -16.82
CA ALA A 46 11.41 -20.62 -17.13
C ALA A 46 11.16 -20.56 -18.65
N ASP A 47 9.88 -20.48 -19.04
CA ASP A 47 9.49 -20.46 -20.45
C ASP A 47 9.85 -19.13 -21.13
N ALA A 48 10.80 -19.18 -22.05
CA ALA A 48 11.22 -18.03 -22.84
C ALA A 48 10.19 -17.63 -23.92
N ALA A 49 9.15 -18.41 -24.18
CA ALA A 49 8.08 -18.03 -25.11
C ALA A 49 6.99 -17.17 -24.45
N ASP A 50 6.86 -17.22 -23.12
CA ASP A 50 5.84 -16.48 -22.36
C ASP A 50 6.45 -15.28 -21.63
N ALA A 51 6.51 -14.15 -22.34
CA ALA A 51 7.11 -12.93 -21.84
C ALA A 51 6.45 -12.36 -20.57
N GLN A 52 5.17 -12.66 -20.32
CA GLN A 52 4.48 -12.18 -19.12
C GLN A 52 4.90 -12.94 -17.85
N GLN A 53 5.53 -14.12 -18.00
CA GLN A 53 6.10 -14.86 -16.87
C GLN A 53 7.55 -14.49 -16.57
N TRP A 54 8.23 -13.75 -17.46
CA TRP A 54 9.64 -13.43 -17.32
C TRP A 54 9.93 -12.64 -16.03
N GLU A 55 9.06 -11.70 -15.68
CA GLU A 55 9.15 -10.93 -14.43
C GLU A 55 9.25 -11.86 -13.21
N SER A 56 8.39 -12.87 -13.14
CA SER A 56 8.38 -13.81 -12.01
C SER A 56 9.68 -14.62 -11.90
N ALA A 57 10.25 -15.05 -13.04
CA ALA A 57 11.51 -15.80 -13.06
C ALA A 57 12.69 -14.96 -12.57
N LEU A 58 12.73 -13.67 -12.93
CA LEU A 58 13.76 -12.74 -12.44
C LEU A 58 13.63 -12.48 -10.94
N ILE A 59 12.40 -12.42 -10.41
CA ILE A 59 12.13 -12.22 -9.00
C ILE A 59 12.55 -13.45 -8.18
N GLU A 60 12.08 -14.63 -8.58
CA GLU A 60 12.42 -15.90 -7.92
C GLU A 60 13.93 -16.15 -7.91
N ALA A 61 14.61 -15.87 -9.02
CA ALA A 61 16.06 -16.08 -9.12
C ALA A 61 16.85 -15.25 -8.11
N LEU A 62 16.43 -14.01 -7.82
CA LEU A 62 17.08 -13.19 -6.80
C LEU A 62 16.72 -13.66 -5.39
N LEU A 63 15.43 -13.88 -5.12
CA LEU A 63 14.94 -14.22 -3.78
C LEU A 63 15.38 -15.62 -3.32
N GLY A 64 15.59 -16.55 -4.26
CA GLY A 64 16.15 -17.87 -3.99
C GLY A 64 17.68 -17.90 -3.90
N ASP A 65 18.38 -16.81 -4.21
CA ASP A 65 19.84 -16.76 -4.10
C ASP A 65 20.26 -16.62 -2.62
N PRO A 66 21.24 -17.40 -2.12
CA PRO A 66 21.71 -17.30 -0.74
C PRO A 66 22.16 -15.89 -0.30
N ALA A 67 22.65 -15.07 -1.23
CA ALA A 67 23.04 -13.69 -0.93
C ALA A 67 21.84 -12.83 -0.47
N ALA A 68 20.62 -13.17 -0.88
CA ALA A 68 19.38 -12.48 -0.51
C ALA A 68 18.92 -12.78 0.93
N GLY A 69 19.51 -13.76 1.61
CA GLY A 69 19.21 -14.06 3.01
C GLY A 69 19.55 -12.93 3.99
N ALA A 70 20.36 -11.96 3.57
CA ALA A 70 20.72 -10.76 4.34
C ALA A 70 19.95 -9.50 3.92
N LEU A 71 18.94 -9.62 3.05
CA LEU A 71 18.12 -8.50 2.63
C LEU A 71 17.47 -7.82 3.85
N ARG A 72 17.61 -6.50 3.90
CA ARG A 72 16.97 -5.63 4.90
C ARG A 72 15.87 -4.78 4.30
N SER A 73 15.96 -4.50 3.00
CA SER A 73 14.98 -3.72 2.26
C SER A 73 14.80 -4.32 0.87
N LEU A 74 13.53 -4.52 0.49
CA LEU A 74 13.14 -5.02 -0.81
C LEU A 74 12.03 -4.15 -1.37
N GLU A 75 12.15 -3.78 -2.64
CA GLU A 75 11.07 -3.14 -3.38
C GLU A 75 10.74 -3.94 -4.64
N LEU A 76 9.51 -4.41 -4.75
CA LEU A 76 8.98 -5.11 -5.92
C LEU A 76 7.92 -4.23 -6.60
N HIS A 77 8.34 -3.56 -7.69
CA HIS A 77 7.45 -2.78 -8.56
C HIS A 77 7.06 -3.66 -9.74
N LEU A 78 5.90 -4.31 -9.62
CA LEU A 78 5.43 -5.37 -10.51
C LEU A 78 4.74 -4.78 -11.74
N THR A 79 5.17 -5.20 -12.92
CA THR A 79 4.54 -4.84 -14.21
C THR A 79 3.56 -5.91 -14.65
N ASP A 80 3.91 -7.19 -14.45
CA ASP A 80 3.10 -8.35 -14.81
C ASP A 80 2.51 -9.01 -13.56
N PHE A 81 1.98 -8.21 -12.65
CA PHE A 81 1.53 -8.65 -11.32
C PHE A 81 0.46 -9.75 -11.36
N HIS A 82 -0.30 -9.88 -12.46
CA HIS A 82 -1.26 -10.96 -12.68
C HIS A 82 -0.61 -12.34 -12.82
N HIS A 83 0.70 -12.40 -13.08
CA HIS A 83 1.52 -13.61 -13.04
C HIS A 83 2.57 -13.58 -11.94
N SER A 84 3.13 -12.41 -11.62
CA SER A 84 4.31 -12.31 -10.76
C SER A 84 4.00 -12.15 -9.28
N ALA A 85 2.85 -11.57 -8.88
CA ALA A 85 2.58 -11.27 -7.48
C ALA A 85 2.57 -12.55 -6.61
N ARG A 86 1.80 -13.57 -7.02
CA ARG A 86 1.77 -14.87 -6.34
C ARG A 86 3.17 -15.49 -6.24
N ARG A 87 3.89 -15.53 -7.36
CA ARG A 87 5.22 -16.17 -7.43
C ARG A 87 6.26 -15.43 -6.59
N ALA A 88 6.19 -14.10 -6.53
CA ALA A 88 7.01 -13.29 -5.64
C ALA A 88 6.71 -13.59 -4.17
N ALA A 89 5.44 -13.70 -3.79
CA ALA A 89 5.05 -14.10 -2.43
C ALA A 89 5.53 -15.52 -2.09
N GLU A 90 5.36 -16.49 -2.99
CA GLU A 90 5.86 -17.86 -2.82
C GLU A 90 7.39 -17.89 -2.66
N ALA A 91 8.13 -17.07 -3.41
CA ALA A 91 9.58 -16.96 -3.28
C ALA A 91 10.02 -16.36 -1.94
N LEU A 92 9.28 -15.34 -1.43
CA LEU A 92 9.51 -14.77 -0.10
C LEU A 92 9.21 -15.79 1.02
N VAL A 93 8.22 -16.68 0.82
CA VAL A 93 7.90 -17.75 1.78
C VAL A 93 8.95 -18.85 1.76
N ALA A 94 9.44 -19.22 0.58
CA ALA A 94 10.38 -20.33 0.41
C ALA A 94 11.73 -20.09 1.10
N THR A 95 12.14 -18.83 1.22
CA THR A 95 13.39 -18.43 1.87
C THR A 95 13.08 -17.54 3.07
N ALA A 96 13.44 -17.97 4.28
CA ALA A 96 13.22 -17.16 5.47
C ALA A 96 14.06 -15.87 5.41
N HIS A 97 13.43 -14.74 5.08
CA HIS A 97 14.07 -13.43 5.04
C HIS A 97 13.96 -12.73 6.40
N GLU A 98 14.56 -13.33 7.43
CA GLU A 98 14.44 -12.90 8.84
C GLU A 98 14.88 -11.44 9.09
N GLN A 99 15.76 -10.92 8.24
CA GLN A 99 16.30 -9.56 8.35
C GLN A 99 15.53 -8.52 7.53
N LEU A 100 14.57 -8.93 6.71
CA LEU A 100 13.82 -8.02 5.84
C LEU A 100 12.91 -7.16 6.70
N ALA A 101 13.30 -5.90 6.89
CA ALA A 101 12.61 -4.94 7.74
C ALA A 101 11.66 -4.02 6.96
N VAL A 102 11.97 -3.77 5.69
CA VAL A 102 11.22 -2.86 4.81
C VAL A 102 10.84 -3.58 3.52
N LEU A 103 9.54 -3.59 3.21
CA LEU A 103 9.02 -4.14 1.97
C LEU A 103 8.16 -3.10 1.24
N TYR A 104 8.45 -2.87 -0.03
CA TYR A 104 7.48 -2.35 -0.99
C TYR A 104 7.02 -3.51 -1.88
N PHE A 105 5.71 -3.70 -2.01
CA PHE A 105 5.13 -4.75 -2.84
C PHE A 105 3.91 -4.20 -3.57
N GLY A 106 3.98 -4.11 -4.90
CA GLY A 106 2.85 -3.57 -5.62
C GLY A 106 3.11 -3.23 -7.07
N HIS A 107 2.14 -2.58 -7.69
CA HIS A 107 2.22 -2.06 -9.04
C HIS A 107 1.71 -0.62 -9.05
N ASP A 108 2.29 0.21 -9.90
CA ASP A 108 1.81 1.58 -10.07
C ASP A 108 0.40 1.56 -10.69
N PHE A 109 -0.42 2.54 -10.33
CA PHE A 109 -1.71 2.79 -10.96
C PHE A 109 -2.03 4.29 -10.94
N ARG A 110 -2.87 4.73 -11.87
CA ARG A 110 -3.42 6.08 -11.92
C ARG A 110 -4.85 6.13 -11.38
N TYR A 111 -5.67 5.15 -11.73
CA TYR A 111 -7.05 5.02 -11.24
C TYR A 111 -7.26 3.60 -10.70
N LEU A 112 -8.04 3.47 -9.63
CA LEU A 112 -8.36 2.14 -9.12
C LEU A 112 -9.16 1.35 -10.16
N PHE A 113 -8.81 0.07 -10.27
CA PHE A 113 -9.42 -0.89 -11.18
C PHE A 113 -9.32 -0.54 -12.67
N GLU A 114 -8.39 0.35 -13.06
CA GLU A 114 -8.14 0.58 -14.48
C GLU A 114 -7.54 -0.65 -15.15
N HIS A 115 -7.89 -0.86 -16.42
CA HIS A 115 -7.26 -1.89 -17.23
C HIS A 115 -5.74 -1.69 -17.23
N GLN A 116 -5.04 -2.70 -16.71
CA GLN A 116 -3.59 -2.65 -16.60
C GLN A 116 -2.93 -3.19 -17.86
N ARG A 117 -1.75 -2.66 -18.17
CA ARG A 117 -0.95 -3.09 -19.32
C ARG A 117 0.20 -3.97 -18.85
N THR A 118 0.30 -5.15 -19.44
CA THR A 118 1.41 -6.09 -19.23
C THR A 118 2.69 -5.59 -19.91
N SER A 119 3.82 -6.24 -19.63
CA SER A 119 5.09 -5.99 -20.30
C SER A 119 5.05 -6.23 -21.81
N THR A 120 4.11 -7.04 -22.30
CA THR A 120 3.87 -7.28 -23.73
C THR A 120 2.89 -6.28 -24.35
N GLY A 121 2.40 -5.31 -23.57
CA GLY A 121 1.36 -4.35 -23.98
C GLY A 121 -0.06 -4.93 -24.04
N ALA A 122 -0.27 -6.17 -23.58
CA ALA A 122 -1.61 -6.73 -23.46
C ALA A 122 -2.35 -6.03 -22.33
N THR A 123 -3.69 -5.98 -22.42
CA THR A 123 -4.53 -5.40 -21.38
C THR A 123 -5.27 -6.48 -20.63
N PHE A 124 -5.46 -6.31 -19.32
CA PHE A 124 -6.34 -7.15 -18.52
C PHE A 124 -7.15 -6.30 -17.53
N ASP A 125 -8.27 -6.86 -17.08
CA ASP A 125 -9.13 -6.26 -16.07
C ASP A 125 -8.74 -6.78 -14.68
N PRO A 126 -8.30 -5.91 -13.75
CA PRO A 126 -7.98 -6.35 -12.40
C PRO A 126 -9.18 -6.91 -11.65
N LEU A 127 -10.42 -6.52 -12.00
CA LEU A 127 -11.65 -6.99 -11.35
C LEU A 127 -11.91 -8.49 -11.57
N ASP A 128 -11.27 -9.11 -12.57
CA ASP A 128 -11.31 -10.57 -12.76
C ASP A 128 -10.77 -11.35 -11.55
N ARG A 129 -10.05 -10.67 -10.64
CA ARG A 129 -9.51 -11.22 -9.38
C ARG A 129 -10.22 -10.74 -8.12
N LEU A 130 -11.37 -10.07 -8.25
CA LEU A 130 -12.20 -9.76 -7.10
C LEU A 130 -12.54 -11.04 -6.31
N HIS A 131 -12.43 -10.95 -4.98
CA HIS A 131 -12.56 -12.03 -4.01
C HIS A 131 -11.50 -13.14 -4.05
N LYS A 132 -10.48 -13.04 -4.91
CA LYS A 132 -9.41 -14.06 -5.03
C LYS A 132 -8.02 -13.55 -4.73
N GLY A 133 -7.79 -12.26 -4.95
CA GLY A 133 -6.47 -11.65 -4.88
C GLY A 133 -5.55 -12.07 -6.04
N PHE A 134 -4.52 -11.26 -6.29
CA PHE A 134 -3.43 -11.64 -7.22
C PHE A 134 -2.40 -12.55 -6.58
N VAL A 135 -2.19 -12.40 -5.26
CA VAL A 135 -1.34 -13.29 -4.46
C VAL A 135 -2.11 -14.58 -4.13
N GLY A 136 -3.41 -14.47 -3.82
CA GLY A 136 -4.27 -15.58 -3.44
C GLY A 136 -3.75 -16.33 -2.21
N ASP A 137 -3.85 -17.66 -2.21
CA ASP A 137 -3.46 -18.52 -1.09
C ASP A 137 -1.96 -18.47 -0.73
N ALA A 138 -1.10 -17.91 -1.59
CA ALA A 138 0.30 -17.64 -1.26
C ALA A 138 0.46 -16.56 -0.17
N ALA A 139 -0.59 -15.78 0.12
CA ALA A 139 -0.61 -14.86 1.26
C ALA A 139 -0.58 -15.63 2.59
N ASN A 140 -1.06 -16.88 2.60
CA ASN A 140 -0.98 -17.74 3.78
C ASN A 140 0.48 -18.06 4.09
N GLY A 141 0.95 -17.62 5.26
CA GLY A 141 2.33 -17.82 5.70
C GLY A 141 3.33 -16.78 5.17
N LEU A 142 2.96 -15.91 4.22
CA LEU A 142 3.83 -14.81 3.77
C LEU A 142 4.26 -13.93 4.94
N TRP A 143 3.28 -13.48 5.73
CA TRP A 143 3.53 -12.57 6.84
C TRP A 143 4.29 -13.25 8.00
N GLU A 144 4.10 -14.56 8.18
CA GLU A 144 4.85 -15.37 9.15
C GLU A 144 6.31 -15.60 8.71
N ALA A 145 6.54 -15.72 7.40
CA ALA A 145 7.88 -15.87 6.81
C ALA A 145 8.71 -14.58 6.86
N LEU A 146 8.09 -13.46 7.21
CA LEU A 146 8.73 -12.14 7.34
C LEU A 146 8.69 -11.62 8.79
N PRO A 147 9.27 -12.34 9.78
CA PRO A 147 9.21 -11.96 11.19
C PRO A 147 9.97 -10.66 11.50
N GLY A 148 10.92 -10.30 10.65
CA GLY A 148 11.68 -9.06 10.71
C GLY A 148 10.96 -7.82 10.17
N LEU A 149 9.84 -7.99 9.46
CA LEU A 149 9.17 -6.90 8.76
C LEU A 149 8.62 -5.87 9.75
N ARG A 150 8.90 -4.59 9.50
CA ARG A 150 8.45 -3.46 10.33
C ARG A 150 7.67 -2.45 9.51
N GLU A 151 8.12 -2.22 8.29
CA GLU A 151 7.54 -1.26 7.36
C GLU A 151 7.06 -1.98 6.10
N LEU A 152 5.77 -1.83 5.79
CA LEU A 152 5.18 -2.30 4.54
C LEU A 152 4.57 -1.12 3.78
N THR A 153 4.99 -0.95 2.52
CA THR A 153 4.22 -0.21 1.53
C THR A 153 3.61 -1.20 0.54
N ALA A 154 2.28 -1.25 0.48
CA ALA A 154 1.56 -2.04 -0.49
C ALA A 154 0.85 -1.09 -1.48
N GLU A 155 0.98 -1.35 -2.78
CA GLU A 155 0.46 -0.47 -3.82
C GLU A 155 -0.26 -1.23 -4.93
N GLY A 156 -1.49 -0.83 -5.26
CA GLY A 156 -2.27 -1.44 -6.32
C GLY A 156 -3.71 -1.73 -5.89
N GLY A 157 -4.31 -2.72 -6.55
CA GLY A 157 -5.67 -3.19 -6.26
C GLY A 157 -5.77 -4.71 -6.18
N LEU A 158 -6.54 -5.23 -5.22
CA LEU A 158 -6.88 -6.65 -5.09
C LEU A 158 -5.64 -7.58 -5.02
N LEU A 159 -4.57 -7.14 -4.35
CA LEU A 159 -3.33 -7.91 -4.25
C LEU A 159 -3.44 -9.08 -3.27
N PHE A 160 -3.95 -8.82 -2.07
CA PHE A 160 -3.93 -9.76 -0.95
C PHE A 160 -5.35 -10.11 -0.52
N ASP A 161 -5.53 -11.30 0.06
CA ASP A 161 -6.79 -11.61 0.75
C ASP A 161 -6.86 -10.83 2.08
N ASP A 162 -5.75 -10.79 2.83
CA ASP A 162 -5.56 -9.94 4.02
C ASP A 162 -4.07 -9.65 4.27
N ILE A 163 -3.77 -8.62 5.06
CA ILE A 163 -2.42 -8.32 5.58
C ILE A 163 -2.43 -8.59 7.09
N ASP A 164 -2.10 -9.82 7.49
CA ASP A 164 -2.07 -10.24 8.88
C ASP A 164 -0.64 -10.43 9.37
N SER A 165 -0.05 -9.36 9.92
CA SER A 165 1.32 -9.38 10.43
C SER A 165 1.40 -8.82 11.84
N ASP A 166 1.87 -9.66 12.76
CA ASP A 166 2.21 -9.25 14.12
C ASP A 166 3.52 -8.46 14.18
N SER A 167 4.35 -8.47 13.13
CA SER A 167 5.66 -7.81 13.13
C SER A 167 5.60 -6.35 12.69
N LEU A 168 4.58 -5.98 11.90
CA LEU A 168 4.41 -4.63 11.34
C LEU A 168 4.19 -3.57 12.41
N THR A 169 4.92 -2.47 12.26
CA THR A 169 4.78 -1.24 13.05
C THR A 169 4.35 -0.06 12.21
N GLU A 170 4.66 -0.07 10.90
CA GLU A 170 4.25 0.94 9.94
C GLU A 170 3.66 0.30 8.68
N LEU A 171 2.51 0.83 8.24
CA LEU A 171 1.79 0.35 7.08
C LEU A 171 1.37 1.54 6.21
N ARG A 172 1.74 1.48 4.94
CA ARG A 172 1.32 2.43 3.92
C ARG A 172 0.55 1.69 2.85
N LEU A 173 -0.72 2.01 2.72
CA LEU A 173 -1.64 1.42 1.76
C LEU A 173 -1.88 2.44 0.65
N ARG A 174 -1.53 2.08 -0.58
CA ARG A 174 -1.76 2.89 -1.78
C ARG A 174 -2.75 2.15 -2.67
N GLY A 175 -4.02 2.52 -2.58
CA GLY A 175 -5.14 1.88 -3.29
C GLY A 175 -5.96 0.89 -2.46
N ALA A 176 -6.81 0.11 -3.14
CA ALA A 176 -7.73 -0.87 -2.54
C ALA A 176 -7.14 -2.29 -2.60
N LEU A 177 -6.25 -2.58 -1.65
CA LEU A 177 -5.32 -3.70 -1.74
C LEU A 177 -5.94 -5.07 -1.46
N LEU A 178 -7.04 -5.11 -0.72
CA LEU A 178 -7.65 -6.37 -0.31
C LEU A 178 -8.61 -6.88 -1.37
N ALA A 179 -8.65 -8.21 -1.52
CA ALA A 179 -9.37 -8.89 -2.59
C ALA A 179 -10.89 -8.67 -2.51
N ASP A 180 -11.43 -8.37 -1.33
CA ASP A 180 -12.85 -8.04 -1.12
C ASP A 180 -13.17 -6.55 -1.31
N GLY A 181 -12.16 -5.72 -1.60
CA GLY A 181 -12.28 -4.28 -1.75
C GLY A 181 -12.09 -3.48 -0.47
N ALA A 182 -11.86 -4.15 0.68
CA ALA A 182 -11.55 -3.46 1.91
C ALA A 182 -10.23 -2.68 1.80
N VAL A 183 -10.16 -1.53 2.47
CA VAL A 183 -8.99 -0.64 2.42
C VAL A 183 -8.06 -0.84 3.61
N PHE A 184 -8.47 -1.59 4.63
CA PHE A 184 -7.67 -1.89 5.82
C PHE A 184 -7.61 -3.39 6.09
N PRO A 185 -6.48 -3.92 6.60
CA PRO A 185 -6.43 -5.31 7.04
C PRO A 185 -7.35 -5.56 8.23
N THR A 186 -7.74 -6.82 8.43
CA THR A 186 -8.61 -7.19 9.56
C THR A 186 -7.94 -6.90 10.91
N ARG A 187 -6.62 -7.12 11.00
CA ARG A 187 -5.84 -6.91 12.23
C ARG A 187 -4.38 -6.60 11.93
N ALA A 188 -3.79 -5.72 12.76
CA ALA A 188 -2.35 -5.49 12.79
C ALA A 188 -1.97 -5.05 14.22
N PRO A 189 -1.80 -6.00 15.16
CA PRO A 189 -1.81 -5.70 16.59
C PRO A 189 -0.65 -4.83 17.07
N ASN A 190 0.46 -4.82 16.33
CA ASN A 190 1.63 -4.01 16.66
C ASN A 190 1.77 -2.72 15.83
N LEU A 191 0.82 -2.47 14.92
CA LEU A 191 0.83 -1.31 14.05
C LEU A 191 0.69 -0.02 14.86
N ALA A 192 1.66 0.89 14.72
CA ALA A 192 1.69 2.19 15.37
C ALA A 192 1.31 3.32 14.40
N THR A 193 1.67 3.17 13.13
CA THR A 193 1.45 4.17 12.07
C THR A 193 0.76 3.55 10.86
N LEU A 194 -0.36 4.14 10.46
CA LEU A 194 -1.10 3.78 9.25
C LEU A 194 -1.23 4.99 8.33
N ARG A 195 -0.81 4.84 7.07
CA ARG A 195 -1.04 5.82 6.00
C ARG A 195 -1.90 5.20 4.91
N LEU A 196 -2.98 5.86 4.55
CA LEU A 196 -3.81 5.53 3.40
C LEU A 196 -3.60 6.58 2.30
N GLU A 197 -3.41 6.13 1.07
CA GLU A 197 -3.47 6.95 -0.14
C GLU A 197 -4.42 6.27 -1.10
N ILE A 198 -5.63 6.81 -1.24
CA ILE A 198 -6.67 6.24 -2.08
C ILE A 198 -7.32 7.34 -2.90
N GLY A 199 -7.55 7.06 -4.17
CA GLY A 199 -8.24 7.94 -5.10
C GLY A 199 -9.49 7.26 -5.66
N PRO A 200 -10.19 7.90 -6.60
CA PRO A 200 -11.35 7.32 -7.23
C PRO A 200 -10.99 6.13 -8.12
N ASP A 201 -11.96 5.25 -8.32
CA ASP A 201 -11.92 4.22 -9.35
C ASP A 201 -12.14 4.79 -10.76
N VAL A 202 -12.06 3.92 -11.76
CA VAL A 202 -12.33 4.28 -13.17
C VAL A 202 -13.73 4.83 -13.45
N PHE A 203 -14.69 4.65 -12.54
CA PHE A 203 -16.04 5.18 -12.64
C PHE A 203 -16.20 6.53 -11.92
N GLY A 204 -15.16 7.01 -11.25
CA GLY A 204 -15.19 8.22 -10.43
C GLY A 204 -15.74 7.99 -9.03
N THR A 205 -15.88 6.74 -8.60
CA THR A 205 -16.34 6.38 -7.25
C THR A 205 -15.15 6.43 -6.30
N ALA A 206 -15.26 7.24 -5.25
CA ALA A 206 -14.25 7.31 -4.20
C ALA A 206 -14.58 6.33 -3.05
N CYS A 207 -13.65 6.21 -2.09
CA CYS A 207 -13.82 5.31 -0.95
C CYS A 207 -14.95 5.79 -0.02
N PRO A 208 -15.91 4.95 0.38
CA PRO A 208 -16.91 5.36 1.36
C PRO A 208 -16.25 5.63 2.73
N PRO A 209 -16.56 6.73 3.42
CA PRO A 209 -15.96 7.05 4.71
C PRO A 209 -16.26 6.00 5.80
N GLU A 210 -17.34 5.23 5.67
CA GLU A 210 -17.72 4.14 6.59
C GLU A 210 -16.64 3.07 6.70
N GLN A 211 -15.74 2.93 5.71
CA GLN A 211 -14.56 2.06 5.81
C GLN A 211 -13.65 2.41 7.00
N LEU A 212 -13.68 3.68 7.46
CA LEU A 212 -12.93 4.10 8.64
C LEU A 212 -13.44 3.44 9.94
N GLU A 213 -14.67 2.92 9.95
CA GLU A 213 -15.24 2.20 11.10
C GLU A 213 -14.57 0.83 11.30
N GLU A 214 -13.93 0.28 10.27
CA GLU A 214 -13.17 -0.99 10.34
C GLU A 214 -11.92 -0.85 11.21
N LEU A 215 -11.43 0.38 11.40
CA LEU A 215 -10.36 0.67 12.35
C LEU A 215 -10.91 0.58 13.77
N THR A 216 -10.70 -0.57 14.40
CA THR A 216 -11.11 -0.82 15.79
C THR A 216 -9.92 -0.95 16.75
N PRO A 217 -10.05 -0.53 18.03
CA PRO A 217 -9.03 -0.77 19.04
C PRO A 217 -8.66 -2.25 19.23
N ALA A 218 -9.57 -3.17 18.92
CA ALA A 218 -9.29 -4.60 19.01
C ALA A 218 -8.38 -5.10 17.88
N GLY A 219 -8.60 -4.63 16.65
CA GLY A 219 -7.74 -4.94 15.50
C GLY A 219 -6.42 -4.17 15.50
N PHE A 220 -6.43 -2.95 16.04
CA PHE A 220 -5.31 -1.99 16.00
C PHE A 220 -4.98 -1.36 17.38
N PRO A 221 -4.73 -2.15 18.43
CA PRO A 221 -4.57 -1.64 19.80
C PRO A 221 -3.39 -0.67 19.99
N ARG A 222 -2.38 -0.73 19.12
CA ARG A 222 -1.19 0.12 19.18
C ARG A 222 -1.20 1.30 18.22
N LEU A 223 -2.24 1.45 17.39
CA LEU A 223 -2.29 2.52 16.40
C LEU A 223 -2.38 3.88 17.10
N ARG A 224 -1.43 4.76 16.81
CA ARG A 224 -1.35 6.14 17.34
C ARG A 224 -1.35 7.19 16.24
N HIS A 225 -0.91 6.84 15.05
CA HIS A 225 -0.76 7.78 13.95
C HIS A 225 -1.58 7.32 12.74
N LEU A 226 -2.56 8.13 12.33
CA LEU A 226 -3.37 7.91 11.13
C LEU A 226 -3.16 9.05 10.14
N ASP A 227 -2.71 8.73 8.93
CA ASP A 227 -2.48 9.68 7.84
C ASP A 227 -3.39 9.37 6.65
N LEU A 228 -4.40 10.22 6.47
CA LEU A 228 -5.36 10.24 5.36
C LEU A 228 -5.10 11.44 4.44
N GLY A 229 -3.90 12.04 4.50
CA GLY A 229 -3.56 13.29 3.81
C GLY A 229 -3.58 13.20 2.28
N ARG A 230 -3.71 11.99 1.73
CA ARG A 230 -3.80 11.70 0.29
C ARG A 230 -4.94 10.72 -0.01
N SER A 231 -5.96 10.70 0.84
CA SER A 231 -7.16 9.89 0.66
C SER A 231 -8.31 10.75 0.16
N GLU A 232 -9.02 10.24 -0.84
CA GLU A 232 -10.29 10.78 -1.34
C GLU A 232 -11.43 9.87 -0.92
N PHE A 233 -12.45 10.46 -0.30
CA PHE A 233 -13.64 9.75 0.16
C PHE A 233 -14.88 10.24 -0.60
N ASP A 234 -15.87 9.36 -0.78
CA ASP A 234 -17.17 9.69 -1.41
C ASP A 234 -18.11 10.40 -0.41
N ALA A 235 -17.62 11.49 0.15
CA ALA A 235 -18.30 12.29 1.16
C ALA A 235 -17.74 13.71 1.22
N THR A 236 -18.46 14.62 1.88
CA THR A 236 -17.93 15.95 2.16
C THR A 236 -16.87 15.88 3.28
N ASP A 237 -15.91 16.81 3.30
CA ASP A 237 -14.88 16.83 4.36
C ASP A 237 -15.49 16.89 5.77
N LEU A 238 -16.67 17.54 5.92
CA LEU A 238 -17.39 17.58 7.18
C LEU A 238 -17.97 16.22 7.57
N ASP A 239 -18.47 15.45 6.61
CA ASP A 239 -19.00 14.10 6.87
C ASP A 239 -17.87 13.12 7.19
N VAL A 240 -16.73 13.22 6.51
CA VAL A 240 -15.52 12.46 6.89
C VAL A 240 -15.11 12.75 8.33
N LEU A 241 -15.13 14.03 8.74
CA LEU A 241 -14.84 14.41 10.13
C LEU A 241 -15.89 13.89 11.12
N ARG A 242 -17.18 13.80 10.73
CA ARG A 242 -18.22 13.19 11.56
C ARG A 242 -17.97 11.70 11.75
N THR A 243 -17.71 10.97 10.67
CA THR A 243 -17.38 9.54 10.73
C THR A 243 -16.14 9.31 11.60
N LEU A 244 -15.09 10.12 11.45
CA LEU A 244 -13.90 10.05 12.30
C LEU A 244 -14.21 10.36 13.78
N ALA A 245 -15.06 11.37 14.05
CA ALA A 245 -15.47 11.72 15.41
C ALA A 245 -16.20 10.57 16.14
N GLU A 246 -16.88 9.71 15.38
CA GLU A 246 -17.62 8.55 15.87
C GLU A 246 -16.79 7.25 15.85
N ALA A 247 -15.65 7.25 15.13
CA ALA A 247 -14.81 6.08 14.95
C ALA A 247 -14.21 5.58 16.28
N PRO A 248 -14.36 4.28 16.62
CA PRO A 248 -13.86 3.72 17.88
C PRO A 248 -12.35 3.87 18.10
N ILE A 249 -11.57 4.00 17.03
CA ILE A 249 -10.12 4.18 17.11
C ILE A 249 -9.71 5.59 17.52
N LEU A 250 -10.55 6.60 17.32
CA LEU A 250 -10.18 8.01 17.53
C LEU A 250 -9.62 8.30 18.93
N PRO A 251 -10.19 7.79 20.04
CA PRO A 251 -9.72 8.12 21.39
C PRO A 251 -8.29 7.68 21.71
N GLN A 252 -7.72 6.73 20.95
CA GLN A 252 -6.34 6.28 21.14
C GLN A 252 -5.34 6.92 20.17
N LEU A 253 -5.81 7.64 19.14
CA LEU A 253 -4.92 8.33 18.22
C LEU A 253 -4.25 9.53 18.90
N GLU A 254 -2.97 9.70 18.60
CA GLU A 254 -2.17 10.85 19.02
C GLU A 254 -2.05 11.87 17.88
N THR A 255 -2.03 11.40 16.63
CA THR A 255 -1.98 12.27 15.46
C THR A 255 -2.96 11.80 14.38
N LEU A 256 -3.65 12.76 13.78
CA LEU A 256 -4.50 12.56 12.62
C LEU A 256 -4.16 13.59 11.54
N ARG A 257 -3.90 13.12 10.32
CA ARG A 257 -3.72 14.00 9.16
C ARG A 257 -4.83 13.72 8.15
N ILE A 258 -5.52 14.76 7.68
CA ILE A 258 -6.58 14.66 6.66
C ILE A 258 -6.20 15.39 5.37
N ALA A 259 -6.82 15.04 4.25
CA ALA A 259 -6.48 15.58 2.93
C ALA A 259 -6.80 17.08 2.79
N GLY A 260 -8.00 17.50 3.17
CA GLY A 260 -8.49 18.87 3.05
C GLY A 260 -9.53 19.20 4.12
N LEU A 261 -9.91 20.47 4.20
CA LEU A 261 -11.04 20.89 5.02
C LEU A 261 -11.82 22.00 4.32
N ARG A 262 -12.85 21.60 3.56
CA ARG A 262 -13.82 22.49 2.92
C ARG A 262 -15.19 22.29 3.54
N VAL A 263 -15.69 23.33 4.20
CA VAL A 263 -17.01 23.33 4.85
C VAL A 263 -17.86 24.46 4.30
N GLU A 264 -18.97 24.10 3.68
CA GLU A 264 -19.90 25.03 3.04
C GLU A 264 -21.21 25.09 3.84
N ALA A 265 -21.95 26.19 3.71
CA ALA A 265 -23.18 26.39 4.49
C ALA A 265 -24.20 25.27 4.26
N TRP A 266 -24.33 24.76 3.04
CA TRP A 266 -25.30 23.70 2.73
C TRP A 266 -24.92 22.33 3.32
N THR A 267 -23.63 22.02 3.49
CA THR A 267 -23.19 20.77 4.16
C THR A 267 -23.31 20.85 5.68
N ALA A 268 -23.28 22.07 6.22
CA ALA A 268 -23.31 22.36 7.65
C ALA A 268 -24.67 22.86 8.17
N GLY A 269 -25.77 22.70 7.41
CA GLY A 269 -27.09 23.14 7.85
C GLY A 269 -27.22 24.65 8.09
N GLY A 270 -26.42 25.45 7.40
CA GLY A 270 -26.37 26.91 7.49
C GLY A 270 -25.35 27.48 8.48
N ASP A 271 -24.67 26.66 9.29
CA ASP A 271 -23.68 27.12 10.26
C ASP A 271 -22.38 26.28 10.23
N PRO A 272 -21.48 26.52 9.25
CA PRO A 272 -20.17 25.86 9.14
C PRO A 272 -19.32 25.91 10.42
N ILE A 273 -19.30 27.06 11.09
CA ILE A 273 -18.48 27.28 12.29
C ILE A 273 -19.08 26.52 13.47
N GLY A 274 -20.41 26.56 13.64
CA GLY A 274 -21.12 25.79 14.65
C GLY A 274 -20.91 24.29 14.48
N ALA A 275 -20.99 23.79 13.25
CA ALA A 275 -20.74 22.37 12.95
C ALA A 275 -19.33 21.93 13.36
N LEU A 276 -18.29 22.69 13.00
CA LEU A 276 -16.91 22.38 13.39
C LEU A 276 -16.69 22.49 14.90
N ARG A 277 -17.29 23.50 15.56
CA ARG A 277 -17.23 23.62 17.03
C ARG A 277 -17.89 22.45 17.73
N GLY A 278 -18.95 21.87 17.16
CA GLY A 278 -19.60 20.67 17.67
C GLY A 278 -18.69 19.44 17.63
N LEU A 279 -17.84 19.34 16.61
CA LEU A 279 -16.89 18.23 16.44
C LEU A 279 -15.59 18.40 17.23
N ALA A 280 -15.15 19.64 17.47
CA ALA A 280 -13.87 19.94 18.12
C ALA A 280 -13.59 19.15 19.42
N PRO A 281 -14.55 18.91 20.33
CA PRO A 281 -14.30 18.12 21.53
C PRO A 281 -13.83 16.68 21.27
N ALA A 282 -14.27 16.06 20.17
CA ALA A 282 -13.87 14.69 19.81
C ALA A 282 -12.39 14.59 19.40
N PHE A 283 -11.79 15.68 18.93
CA PHE A 283 -10.40 15.73 18.46
C PHE A 283 -9.46 16.44 19.44
N ALA A 284 -9.96 16.92 20.58
CA ALA A 284 -9.22 17.80 21.49
C ALA A 284 -7.98 17.14 22.14
N HIS A 285 -7.90 15.80 22.15
CA HIS A 285 -6.79 15.05 22.73
C HIS A 285 -5.65 14.76 21.75
N LEU A 286 -5.85 14.96 20.44
CA LEU A 286 -4.89 14.59 19.41
C LEU A 286 -4.39 15.79 18.59
N ALA A 287 -3.26 15.63 17.92
CA ALA A 287 -2.75 16.60 16.95
C ALA A 287 -3.42 16.37 15.58
N LEU A 288 -4.34 17.26 15.20
CA LEU A 288 -5.04 17.25 13.91
C LEU A 288 -4.35 18.21 12.93
N SER A 289 -3.95 17.70 11.77
CA SER A 289 -3.36 18.50 10.68
C SER A 289 -4.08 18.28 9.35
N VAL A 290 -4.08 19.31 8.49
CA VAL A 290 -4.66 19.27 7.14
C VAL A 290 -3.54 19.37 6.11
N ALA A 291 -3.51 18.43 5.16
CA ALA A 291 -2.46 18.36 4.15
C ALA A 291 -2.63 19.41 3.03
N GLY A 292 -3.88 19.70 2.69
CA GLY A 292 -4.28 20.51 1.55
C GLY A 292 -5.04 21.78 1.95
N PRO A 293 -5.97 22.26 1.11
CA PRO A 293 -6.64 23.53 1.34
C PRO A 293 -7.59 23.48 2.54
N VAL A 294 -7.68 24.61 3.25
CA VAL A 294 -8.66 24.86 4.31
C VAL A 294 -9.55 26.03 3.88
N ALA A 295 -10.84 25.78 3.73
CA ALA A 295 -11.83 26.76 3.30
C ALA A 295 -13.15 26.56 4.07
N VAL A 296 -13.45 27.42 5.03
CA VAL A 296 -14.71 27.38 5.79
C VAL A 296 -15.52 28.62 5.47
N GLU A 297 -16.71 28.42 4.91
CA GLU A 297 -17.62 29.51 4.56
C GLU A 297 -17.97 30.35 5.80
N GLY A 298 -17.99 31.67 5.64
CA GLY A 298 -18.23 32.60 6.75
C GLY A 298 -17.00 32.90 7.62
N THR A 299 -15.82 32.35 7.28
CA THR A 299 -14.55 32.70 7.95
C THR A 299 -13.61 33.47 7.02
N THR A 300 -12.98 34.51 7.54
CA THR A 300 -11.69 34.98 7.01
C THR A 300 -10.61 34.08 7.62
N ALA A 301 -9.71 33.52 6.80
CA ALA A 301 -8.75 32.44 7.07
C ALA A 301 -7.93 32.44 8.39
N ALA A 302 -8.06 33.47 9.24
CA ALA A 302 -7.31 33.66 10.48
C ALA A 302 -7.91 32.97 11.74
N VAL A 303 -9.00 32.19 11.65
CA VAL A 303 -9.73 31.70 12.84
C VAL A 303 -10.00 30.20 12.79
N LEU A 304 -8.96 29.36 12.82
CA LEU A 304 -9.11 27.95 13.18
C LEU A 304 -7.95 27.49 14.08
N PRO A 305 -8.02 27.70 15.41
CA PRO A 305 -7.14 27.03 16.36
C PRO A 305 -7.38 25.51 16.48
N ILE A 306 -8.27 24.94 15.65
CA ILE A 306 -8.59 23.50 15.59
C ILE A 306 -7.57 22.74 14.71
N VAL A 307 -6.75 23.45 13.91
CA VAL A 307 -5.97 22.84 12.80
C VAL A 307 -4.43 22.98 12.96
N THR A 308 -3.93 23.57 14.05
CA THR A 308 -2.49 23.88 14.20
C THR A 308 -1.90 23.49 15.56
N GLY A 309 -2.34 22.36 16.13
CA GLY A 309 -1.69 21.73 17.29
C GLY A 309 -0.48 20.91 16.87
#